data_AF-A0A5B7GP51-F1
#
_entry.id   AF-A0A5B7GP51-F1
#
_cell.length_a   1.000
_cell.length_b   1.000
_cell.length_c   1.000
_cell.angle_alpha   90.00
_cell.angle_beta   90.00
_cell.angle_gamma   90.00
#
_symmetry.space_group_name_H-M   'P 1'
#
loop_
_entity.id
_entity.type
_entity.pdbx_description
1 polymer ?
#
loop_
_entity_poly.entity_id
_entity_poly.type
_entity_poly.pdbx_seq_one_letter_code
_entity_poly.pdbx_strand_id
1 'polypeptide(L)'
;MRHVSQTLTYCLFFLVPVCPFEKGFVLTEDDRCVCPEERGFYVDENGNCQRCPVEVGFVLTEDGRCICDPEKGYILTHDGICDCPITHVKSDDGICVIRTEPPPPAGCTIDEECPTDKACDRGNCVPPCGFDPCAKAAICVNMNHRANCTCIAGYSGDPYKEDGCKELPFWRTDFPRPEMLVNCLADGVQVDINIDPAFNGVMYVKGYSKNEECRRVMRPDVDTETIDFKVKFNTCGLVHENGLARFILVLQKHPKLVTYKAQAYHVKCTYNTGEKTITIGFNVSMLTTAGTIANTGPPPTCLMKITDPDGDSINKAEIGDLLMLRIQVEPSNIYGGYARNCIALTANTDGTDNEHLVTDEHGCATDPSIFGEWELDEDGKILVAIFSAFKFPASNSIRFQCNVRVCFGRCHPVNCNGYDAFGKRRRRDVNNDAEVLYQPEAVYDGQLREIEVQSQSIFTVETRTERFTAPQGK
;
A
#
# COMPACT_ATOMS: atom_id res chain seq x y z
N MET A 1 -17.31 83.61 -45.62
CA MET A 1 -16.35 83.21 -46.67
C MET A 1 -15.01 82.95 -46.00
N ARG A 2 -14.34 81.84 -46.34
CA ARG A 2 -12.98 81.52 -45.88
C ARG A 2 -11.95 82.50 -46.47
N HIS A 3 -10.79 82.57 -45.80
CA HIS A 3 -9.43 82.99 -46.22
C HIS A 3 -8.83 84.07 -45.29
N VAL A 4 -7.55 84.11 -44.90
CA VAL A 4 -6.40 83.16 -44.82
C VAL A 4 -5.29 83.91 -44.05
N SER A 5 -4.59 83.20 -43.14
CA SER A 5 -3.14 83.25 -42.82
C SER A 5 -2.43 84.40 -42.05
N GLN A 6 -1.40 83.91 -41.32
CA GLN A 6 -0.16 84.51 -40.78
C GLN A 6 -0.19 85.00 -39.31
N THR A 7 0.25 84.22 -38.31
CA THR A 7 1.59 83.72 -37.88
C THR A 7 2.37 84.68 -36.96
N LEU A 8 3.04 84.06 -35.96
CA LEU A 8 4.01 84.55 -34.94
C LEU A 8 3.38 84.87 -33.56
N THR A 9 3.81 84.37 -32.40
CA THR A 9 4.87 83.43 -31.97
C THR A 9 4.55 83.06 -30.52
N TYR A 10 4.46 81.77 -30.17
CA TYR A 10 4.47 81.33 -28.76
C TYR A 10 5.69 80.42 -28.54
N CYS A 11 6.48 80.75 -27.52
CA CYS A 11 7.62 79.99 -27.04
C CYS A 11 7.27 78.51 -26.83
N LEU A 12 7.87 77.63 -27.62
CA LEU A 12 7.99 76.21 -27.28
C LEU A 12 9.31 76.03 -26.55
N PHE A 13 9.22 75.88 -25.22
CA PHE A 13 10.29 75.27 -24.43
C PHE A 13 10.53 73.87 -24.99
N PHE A 14 11.68 73.66 -25.62
CA PHE A 14 12.21 72.33 -25.88
C PHE A 14 12.50 71.66 -24.53
N LEU A 15 11.70 70.65 -24.16
CA LEU A 15 12.05 69.71 -23.09
C LEU A 15 13.25 68.90 -23.56
N VAL A 16 14.45 69.28 -23.10
CA VAL A 16 15.64 68.44 -23.22
C VAL A 16 15.41 67.21 -22.34
N PRO A 17 15.43 65.97 -22.87
CA PRO A 17 15.28 64.77 -22.06
C PRO A 17 16.48 64.66 -21.12
N VAL A 18 16.26 64.91 -19.83
CA VAL A 18 17.29 64.76 -18.80
C VAL A 18 17.53 63.28 -18.56
N CYS A 19 18.79 62.87 -18.54
CA CYS A 19 19.16 61.48 -18.30
C CYS A 19 18.67 61.02 -16.92
N PRO A 20 17.93 59.91 -16.82
CA PRO A 20 17.41 59.42 -15.55
C PRO A 20 18.52 58.69 -14.77
N PHE A 21 19.49 59.44 -14.25
CA PHE A 21 20.60 58.90 -13.43
C PHE A 21 20.09 58.20 -12.17
N GLU A 22 18.98 58.67 -11.58
CA GLU A 22 18.32 58.03 -10.44
C GLU A 22 17.82 56.61 -10.75
N LYS A 23 17.61 56.31 -12.04
CA LYS A 23 17.27 54.96 -12.54
C LYS A 23 18.49 54.19 -13.02
N GLY A 24 19.72 54.64 -12.73
CA GLY A 24 20.97 53.93 -13.04
C GLY A 24 21.52 54.12 -14.46
N PHE A 25 20.90 54.95 -15.30
CA PHE A 25 21.38 55.22 -16.66
C PHE A 25 22.59 56.13 -16.67
N VAL A 26 23.48 55.96 -17.65
CA VAL A 26 24.67 56.80 -17.84
C VAL A 26 24.59 57.57 -19.15
N LEU A 27 25.13 58.79 -19.15
CA LEU A 27 25.23 59.64 -20.33
C LEU A 27 26.53 59.30 -21.08
N THR A 28 26.41 58.95 -22.37
CA THR A 28 27.55 58.70 -23.25
C THR A 28 28.14 60.01 -23.80
N GLU A 29 29.34 59.94 -24.39
CA GLU A 29 29.99 61.09 -25.05
C GLU A 29 29.17 61.67 -26.23
N ASP A 30 28.24 60.89 -26.78
CA ASP A 30 27.30 61.31 -27.83
C ASP A 30 25.99 61.93 -27.27
N ASP A 31 25.95 62.32 -25.99
CA ASP A 31 24.77 62.83 -25.28
C ASP A 31 23.56 61.85 -25.27
N ARG A 32 23.80 60.54 -25.40
CA ARG A 32 22.74 59.51 -25.30
C ARG A 32 22.74 58.84 -23.93
N CYS A 33 21.54 58.66 -23.37
CA CYS A 33 21.32 57.91 -22.14
C CYS A 33 21.19 56.43 -22.43
N VAL A 34 22.12 55.63 -21.92
CA VAL A 34 22.15 54.19 -22.13
C VAL A 34 22.36 53.46 -20.82
N CYS A 35 21.83 52.24 -20.73
CA CYS A 35 22.22 51.29 -19.70
C CYS A 35 23.48 50.58 -20.20
N PRO A 36 24.60 50.55 -19.45
CA PRO A 36 25.87 50.04 -19.95
C PRO A 36 25.89 48.50 -19.92
N GLU A 37 25.21 47.89 -20.90
CA GLU A 37 25.07 46.43 -21.06
C GLU A 37 26.42 45.71 -21.14
N GLU A 38 27.40 46.30 -21.84
CA GLU A 38 28.79 45.78 -21.91
C GLU A 38 29.48 45.68 -20.55
N ARG A 39 28.96 46.37 -19.52
CA ARG A 39 29.47 46.31 -18.14
C ARG A 39 28.62 45.40 -17.25
N GLY A 40 27.74 44.58 -17.84
CA GLY A 40 26.88 43.65 -17.12
C GLY A 40 25.65 44.29 -16.50
N PHE A 41 25.16 45.40 -17.06
CA PHE A 41 23.92 46.05 -16.61
C PHE A 41 22.76 45.69 -17.54
N TYR A 42 21.53 45.69 -17.01
CA TYR A 42 20.30 45.43 -17.76
C TYR A 42 19.18 46.33 -17.26
N VAL A 43 18.14 46.47 -18.08
CA VAL A 43 16.93 47.20 -17.69
C VAL A 43 15.92 46.22 -17.09
N ASP A 44 15.53 46.43 -15.83
CA ASP A 44 14.53 45.64 -15.14
C ASP A 44 13.10 45.92 -15.68
N GLU A 45 12.12 45.13 -15.25
CA GLU A 45 10.71 45.30 -15.65
C GLU A 45 10.11 46.66 -15.25
N ASN A 46 10.72 47.34 -14.27
CA ASN A 46 10.33 48.67 -13.81
C ASN A 46 11.05 49.80 -14.57
N GLY A 47 11.88 49.47 -15.56
CA GLY A 47 12.61 50.41 -16.37
C GLY A 47 13.83 51.04 -15.68
N ASN A 48 14.41 50.37 -14.67
CA ASN A 48 15.65 50.79 -14.02
C ASN A 48 16.84 49.99 -14.54
N CYS A 49 17.96 50.65 -14.74
CA CYS A 49 19.23 50.04 -15.12
C CYS A 49 19.94 49.49 -13.87
N GLN A 50 20.06 48.17 -13.78
CA GLN A 50 20.65 47.45 -12.65
C GLN A 50 21.77 46.52 -13.11
N ARG A 51 22.70 46.19 -12.20
CA ARG A 51 23.76 45.21 -12.48
C ARG A 51 23.19 43.80 -12.39
N CYS A 52 23.44 42.96 -13.39
CA CYS A 52 23.08 41.55 -13.34
C CYS A 52 23.97 40.82 -12.34
N PRO A 53 23.42 40.21 -11.27
CA PRO A 53 24.21 39.68 -10.17
C PRO A 53 24.72 38.27 -10.49
N VAL A 54 25.77 38.19 -11.30
CA VAL A 54 26.36 36.93 -11.78
C VAL A 54 26.93 36.07 -10.64
N GLU A 55 27.36 36.70 -9.55
CA GLU A 55 27.84 36.03 -8.33
C GLU A 55 26.81 35.10 -7.67
N VAL A 56 25.51 35.31 -7.91
CA VAL A 56 24.42 34.50 -7.31
C VAL A 56 23.65 33.68 -8.35
N GLY A 57 24.29 33.37 -9.49
CA GLY A 57 23.76 32.39 -10.46
C GLY A 57 22.97 32.98 -11.62
N PHE A 58 22.98 34.31 -11.81
CA PHE A 58 22.40 34.95 -12.98
C PHE A 58 23.40 35.08 -14.13
N VAL A 59 22.89 35.21 -15.35
CA VAL A 59 23.66 35.48 -16.57
C VAL A 59 22.94 36.54 -17.40
N LEU A 60 23.71 37.44 -18.01
CA LEU A 60 23.19 38.40 -18.97
C LEU A 60 23.18 37.76 -20.37
N THR A 61 21.99 37.65 -20.96
CA THR A 61 21.80 37.12 -22.31
C THR A 61 22.23 38.14 -23.37
N GLU A 62 22.49 37.66 -24.59
CA GLU A 62 22.79 38.52 -25.75
C GLU A 62 21.65 39.50 -26.06
N ASP A 63 20.41 39.16 -25.69
CA ASP A 63 19.22 40.01 -25.81
C ASP A 63 19.08 41.05 -24.69
N GLY A 64 20.10 41.23 -23.84
CA GLY A 64 20.13 42.24 -22.79
C GLY A 64 19.27 41.91 -21.55
N ARG A 65 18.90 40.63 -21.35
CA ARG A 65 18.10 40.19 -20.19
C ARG A 65 18.95 39.45 -19.17
N CYS A 66 18.76 39.76 -17.89
CA CYS A 66 19.38 39.04 -16.78
C CYS A 66 18.46 37.90 -16.33
N ILE A 67 18.88 36.64 -16.52
CA ILE A 67 18.12 35.44 -16.18
C ILE A 67 18.96 34.47 -15.34
N CYS A 68 18.35 33.45 -14.73
CA CYS A 68 19.12 32.36 -14.12
C CYS A 68 19.89 31.59 -15.18
N ASP A 69 21.16 31.30 -14.89
CA ASP A 69 22.09 30.64 -15.83
C ASP A 69 21.58 29.23 -16.19
N PRO A 70 21.05 29.05 -17.42
CA PRO A 70 20.50 27.77 -17.83
C PRO A 70 21.59 26.75 -18.14
N GLU A 71 22.82 27.20 -18.47
CA GLU A 71 23.95 26.30 -18.71
C GLU A 71 24.42 25.64 -17.42
N LYS A 72 24.22 26.31 -16.28
CA LYS A 72 24.42 25.73 -14.94
C LYS A 72 23.19 25.00 -14.39
N GLY A 73 22.07 25.02 -15.11
CA GLY A 73 20.83 24.36 -14.71
C GLY A 73 20.06 25.07 -13.59
N TYR A 74 20.28 26.37 -13.39
CA TYR A 74 19.55 27.15 -12.39
C TYR A 74 18.15 27.53 -12.87
N ILE A 75 17.20 27.53 -11.94
CA ILE A 75 15.83 28.01 -12.14
C ILE A 75 15.54 29.15 -11.16
N LEU A 76 14.62 30.03 -11.54
CA LEU A 76 14.17 31.10 -10.66
C LEU A 76 13.20 30.53 -9.61
N THR A 77 13.52 30.69 -8.34
CA THR A 77 12.64 30.30 -7.24
C THR A 77 11.55 31.35 -6.99
N HIS A 78 10.54 30.98 -6.21
CA HIS A 78 9.48 31.91 -5.79
C HIS A 78 10.00 33.11 -4.99
N ASP A 79 11.19 33.00 -4.38
CA ASP A 79 11.87 34.08 -3.66
C ASP A 79 12.72 34.98 -4.57
N GLY A 80 12.70 34.73 -5.90
CA GLY A 80 13.48 35.51 -6.88
C GLY A 80 14.98 35.21 -6.88
N ILE A 81 15.38 34.03 -6.39
CA ILE A 81 16.77 33.57 -6.32
C ILE A 81 17.00 32.49 -7.37
N CYS A 82 18.18 32.44 -7.98
CA CYS A 82 18.56 31.35 -8.88
C CYS A 82 19.13 30.17 -8.09
N ASP A 83 18.44 29.03 -8.13
CA ASP A 83 18.87 27.81 -7.44
C ASP A 83 18.55 26.55 -8.26
N CYS A 84 19.09 25.41 -7.84
CA CYS A 84 18.86 24.12 -8.49
C CYS A 84 17.39 23.67 -8.32
N PRO A 85 16.82 22.97 -9.31
CA PRO A 85 15.55 22.26 -9.14
C PRO A 85 15.62 21.28 -7.96
N ILE A 86 14.49 21.01 -7.29
CA ILE A 86 14.41 20.11 -6.13
C ILE A 86 14.95 18.69 -6.35
N THR A 87 15.11 18.27 -7.62
CA THR A 87 15.64 16.96 -8.02
C THR A 87 17.16 16.95 -8.26
N HIS A 88 17.80 18.11 -8.21
CA HIS A 88 19.22 18.31 -8.50
C HIS A 88 19.95 18.81 -7.25
N VAL A 89 21.27 18.60 -7.22
CA VAL A 89 22.18 19.16 -6.22
C VAL A 89 23.29 19.93 -6.93
N LYS A 90 23.78 20.97 -6.27
CA LYS A 90 24.88 21.79 -6.79
C LYS A 90 26.19 21.01 -6.64
N SER A 91 26.85 20.74 -7.76
CA SER A 91 28.19 20.14 -7.80
C SER A 91 29.25 21.13 -7.26
N ASP A 92 30.46 20.65 -6.98
CA ASP A 92 31.59 21.47 -6.52
C ASP A 92 31.94 22.59 -7.52
N ASP A 93 31.71 22.36 -8.82
CA ASP A 93 31.88 23.35 -9.89
C ASP A 93 30.70 24.33 -10.02
N GLY A 94 29.70 24.23 -9.15
CA GLY A 94 28.56 25.15 -9.11
C GLY A 94 27.50 24.92 -10.20
N ILE A 95 27.45 23.70 -10.75
CA ILE A 95 26.47 23.26 -11.78
C ILE A 95 25.44 22.33 -11.12
N CYS A 96 24.17 22.47 -11.48
CA CYS A 96 23.10 21.59 -11.01
C CYS A 96 23.16 20.25 -11.73
N VAL A 97 23.42 19.18 -10.96
CA VAL A 97 23.43 17.80 -11.45
C VAL A 97 22.31 17.02 -10.79
N ILE A 98 21.70 16.07 -11.50
CA ILE A 98 20.69 15.18 -10.92
C ILE A 98 21.30 14.49 -9.70
N ARG A 99 20.51 14.26 -8.63
CA ARG A 99 20.93 13.38 -7.52
C ARG A 99 21.13 11.96 -8.05
N THR A 100 22.26 11.70 -8.69
CA THR A 100 22.84 10.38 -8.86
C THR A 100 23.79 10.20 -7.70
N GLU A 101 23.26 9.91 -6.52
CA GLU A 101 24.08 9.22 -5.54
C GLU A 101 24.59 7.95 -6.25
N PRO A 102 25.91 7.71 -6.33
CA PRO A 102 26.39 6.44 -6.80
C PRO A 102 25.73 5.36 -5.92
N PRO A 103 25.29 4.21 -6.48
CA PRO A 103 24.88 3.12 -5.63
C PRO A 103 26.02 2.87 -4.63
N PRO A 104 25.75 2.84 -3.31
CA PRO A 104 26.79 2.47 -2.35
C PRO A 104 27.41 1.16 -2.84
N PRO A 105 28.71 0.95 -2.62
CA PRO A 105 29.38 -0.28 -3.05
C PRO A 105 28.50 -1.47 -2.68
N ALA A 106 28.43 -2.48 -3.55
CA ALA A 106 27.58 -3.67 -3.39
C ALA A 106 27.94 -4.54 -2.17
N GLY A 107 28.56 -3.95 -1.16
CA GLY A 107 28.51 -4.37 0.21
C GLY A 107 29.01 -3.28 1.15
N CYS A 108 28.67 -3.43 2.43
CA CYS A 108 29.22 -2.62 3.51
C CYS A 108 30.62 -3.14 3.91
N THR A 109 31.49 -2.26 4.39
CA THR A 109 32.75 -2.63 5.04
C THR A 109 32.76 -2.30 6.53
N ILE A 110 31.95 -1.32 6.94
CA ILE A 110 31.75 -0.89 8.33
C ILE A 110 30.27 -0.68 8.63
N ASP A 111 29.91 -0.74 9.91
CA ASP A 111 28.51 -0.60 10.36
C ASP A 111 27.87 0.74 9.97
N GLU A 112 28.64 1.83 9.96
CA GLU A 112 28.13 3.17 9.65
C GLU A 112 27.73 3.37 8.17
N GLU A 113 28.09 2.42 7.29
CA GLU A 113 27.62 2.38 5.91
C GLU A 113 26.23 1.75 5.78
N CYS A 114 25.70 1.17 6.87
CA CYS A 114 24.36 0.59 6.93
C CYS A 114 23.35 1.56 7.56
N PRO A 115 22.04 1.36 7.33
CA PRO A 115 21.00 1.99 8.12
C PRO A 115 21.16 1.70 9.63
N THR A 116 20.69 2.59 10.51
CA THR A 116 20.89 2.51 11.97
C THR A 116 20.29 1.27 12.64
N ASP A 117 19.37 0.59 11.97
CA ASP A 117 18.73 -0.67 12.37
C ASP A 117 19.44 -1.94 11.81
N LYS A 118 20.53 -1.77 11.04
CA LYS A 118 21.31 -2.85 10.41
C LYS A 118 22.80 -2.73 10.76
N ALA A 119 23.53 -3.84 10.75
CA ALA A 119 24.99 -3.87 10.93
C ALA A 119 25.64 -4.52 9.73
N CYS A 120 26.92 -4.22 9.54
CA CYS A 120 27.66 -4.80 8.45
C CYS A 120 28.17 -6.19 8.81
N ASP A 121 27.68 -7.21 8.09
CA ASP A 121 28.19 -8.57 8.18
C ASP A 121 28.65 -9.05 6.80
N ARG A 122 29.96 -9.26 6.66
CA ARG A 122 30.61 -9.83 5.45
C ARG A 122 30.15 -9.19 4.14
N GLY A 123 30.06 -7.86 4.10
CA GLY A 123 29.59 -7.15 2.92
C GLY A 123 28.09 -6.93 2.86
N ASN A 124 27.29 -7.37 3.83
CA ASN A 124 25.84 -7.19 3.78
C ASN A 124 25.33 -6.47 5.03
N CYS A 125 24.47 -5.47 4.82
CA CYS A 125 23.75 -4.84 5.94
C CYS A 125 22.64 -5.77 6.43
N VAL A 126 22.88 -6.45 7.55
CA VAL A 126 21.95 -7.40 8.17
C VAL A 126 21.40 -6.87 9.49
N PRO A 127 20.14 -7.17 9.86
CA PRO A 127 19.61 -6.79 11.17
C PRO A 127 20.36 -7.54 12.30
N PRO A 128 20.95 -6.84 13.29
CA PRO A 128 21.67 -7.47 14.41
C PRO A 128 20.85 -8.51 15.19
N CYS A 129 19.54 -8.28 15.32
CA CYS A 129 18.62 -9.20 16.00
C CYS A 129 18.20 -10.43 15.16
N GLY A 130 18.62 -10.54 13.89
CA GLY A 130 18.21 -11.63 13.00
C GLY A 130 18.70 -13.01 13.43
N PHE A 131 19.80 -13.09 14.17
CA PHE A 131 20.39 -14.34 14.67
C PHE A 131 20.05 -14.65 16.13
N ASP A 132 19.08 -13.93 16.72
CA ASP A 132 18.68 -14.01 18.13
C ASP A 132 19.87 -14.05 19.11
N PRO A 133 20.72 -12.99 19.13
CA PRO A 133 21.92 -12.95 19.96
C PRO A 133 21.61 -12.80 21.46
N CYS A 134 20.35 -12.67 21.83
CA CYS A 134 19.94 -12.44 23.21
C CYS A 134 19.72 -13.76 23.95
N ALA A 135 19.93 -13.71 25.27
CA ALA A 135 19.70 -14.84 26.13
C ALA A 135 18.20 -15.16 26.30
N LYS A 136 17.90 -16.33 26.87
CA LYS A 136 16.52 -16.76 27.14
C LYS A 136 15.76 -15.70 27.94
N ALA A 137 14.49 -15.49 27.57
CA ALA A 137 13.58 -14.49 28.16
C ALA A 137 14.07 -13.02 28.07
N ALA A 138 14.95 -12.72 27.12
CA ALA A 138 15.26 -11.35 26.70
C ALA A 138 14.60 -11.04 25.34
N ILE A 139 14.30 -9.77 25.08
CA ILE A 139 13.87 -9.26 23.78
C ILE A 139 15.01 -8.48 23.15
N CYS A 140 15.24 -8.74 21.85
CA CYS A 140 16.22 -8.04 21.04
C CYS A 140 15.59 -6.83 20.33
N VAL A 141 16.26 -5.69 20.38
CA VAL A 141 15.90 -4.50 19.60
C VAL A 141 17.14 -4.02 18.83
N ASN A 142 17.00 -3.78 17.53
CA ASN A 142 18.07 -3.19 16.72
C ASN A 142 18.24 -1.73 17.14
N MET A 143 19.43 -1.36 17.59
CA MET A 143 19.73 0.01 17.99
C MET A 143 21.20 0.32 17.72
N ASN A 144 21.45 1.35 16.88
CA ASN A 144 22.78 1.82 16.52
C ASN A 144 23.70 0.70 16.02
N HIS A 145 23.25 -0.04 15.00
CA HIS A 145 23.97 -1.17 14.40
C HIS A 145 24.27 -2.31 15.38
N ARG A 146 23.58 -2.38 16.53
CA ARG A 146 23.80 -3.43 17.54
C ARG A 146 22.49 -4.06 17.98
N ALA A 147 22.61 -5.31 18.43
CA ALA A 147 21.56 -5.99 19.15
C ALA A 147 21.52 -5.49 20.58
N ASN A 148 20.48 -4.76 20.95
CA ASN A 148 20.25 -4.33 22.32
C ASN A 148 19.26 -5.28 22.98
N CYS A 149 19.76 -6.14 23.85
CA CYS A 149 18.97 -7.12 24.58
C CYS A 149 18.47 -6.54 25.89
N THR A 150 17.17 -6.67 26.15
CA THR A 150 16.54 -6.27 27.41
C THR A 150 15.69 -7.41 27.95
N CYS A 151 15.66 -7.61 29.27
CA CYS A 151 14.78 -8.63 29.84
C CYS A 151 13.32 -8.28 29.60
N ILE A 152 12.52 -9.28 29.25
CA ILE A 152 11.07 -9.09 29.13
C ILE A 152 10.50 -8.62 30.46
N ALA A 153 9.40 -7.88 30.39
CA ALA A 153 8.76 -7.30 31.57
C ALA A 153 8.51 -8.38 32.63
N GLY A 154 9.22 -8.21 33.74
CA GLY A 154 9.09 -9.02 34.91
C GLY A 154 10.14 -10.12 35.15
N TYR A 155 11.16 -10.11 34.29
CA TYR A 155 12.38 -10.85 34.46
C TYR A 155 13.52 -9.86 34.72
N SER A 156 14.54 -10.28 35.45
CA SER A 156 15.75 -9.52 35.71
C SER A 156 16.94 -10.45 35.67
N GLY A 157 18.09 -9.94 35.29
CA GLY A 157 19.29 -10.73 35.04
C GLY A 157 20.12 -10.09 33.95
N ASP A 158 21.02 -10.88 33.40
CA ASP A 158 21.89 -10.45 32.31
C ASP A 158 21.31 -10.96 30.98
N PRO A 159 20.76 -10.06 30.12
CA PRO A 159 20.10 -10.47 28.89
C PRO A 159 21.07 -10.95 27.79
N TYR A 160 22.39 -10.98 28.06
CA TYR A 160 23.44 -11.42 27.11
C TYR A 160 24.16 -12.72 27.51
N LYS A 161 23.90 -13.29 28.70
CA LYS A 161 24.58 -14.50 29.20
C LYS A 161 23.70 -15.75 29.09
N GLU A 162 24.28 -16.95 29.07
CA GLU A 162 23.51 -18.22 29.04
C GLU A 162 22.45 -18.33 30.16
N ASP A 163 22.77 -17.82 31.36
CA ASP A 163 21.85 -17.75 32.50
C ASP A 163 20.61 -16.86 32.26
N GLY A 164 20.71 -15.94 31.30
CA GLY A 164 19.66 -15.09 30.78
C GLY A 164 18.90 -14.27 31.80
N CYS A 165 17.67 -13.94 31.41
CA CYS A 165 16.74 -13.23 32.26
C CYS A 165 16.01 -14.24 33.17
N LYS A 166 16.08 -14.01 34.49
CA LYS A 166 15.45 -14.87 35.50
C LYS A 166 14.20 -14.19 36.04
N GLU A 167 13.19 -14.99 36.39
CA GLU A 167 11.96 -14.45 36.97
C GLU A 167 12.27 -13.68 38.25
N LEU A 168 11.77 -12.45 38.35
CA LEU A 168 11.88 -11.70 39.59
C LEU A 168 11.01 -12.37 40.67
N PRO A 169 11.55 -12.68 41.85
CA PRO A 169 10.82 -13.37 42.92
C PRO A 169 9.76 -12.50 43.61
N PHE A 170 9.59 -11.23 43.21
CA PHE A 170 8.65 -10.29 43.81
C PHE A 170 7.66 -9.74 42.77
N TRP A 171 6.82 -10.60 42.22
CA TRP A 171 5.46 -10.18 41.87
C TRP A 171 4.65 -10.17 43.15
N ARG A 172 3.95 -9.07 43.45
CA ARG A 172 2.85 -9.16 44.40
C ARG A 172 1.87 -10.19 43.86
N THR A 173 1.73 -11.30 44.56
CA THR A 173 0.80 -12.40 44.26
C THR A 173 -0.59 -12.14 44.81
N ASP A 174 -1.00 -10.87 44.93
CA ASP A 174 -2.33 -10.51 45.41
C ASP A 174 -3.44 -10.84 44.38
N PHE A 175 -3.09 -11.31 43.18
CA PHE A 175 -4.05 -11.79 42.19
C PHE A 175 -3.60 -13.08 41.48
N PRO A 176 -4.36 -14.19 41.58
CA PRO A 176 -4.18 -15.33 40.70
C PRO A 176 -4.44 -14.90 39.25
N ARG A 177 -3.66 -15.42 38.30
CA ARG A 177 -3.91 -15.20 36.86
C ARG A 177 -5.25 -15.84 36.52
N PRO A 178 -6.23 -15.11 35.93
CA PRO A 178 -7.45 -15.73 35.44
C PRO A 178 -7.10 -16.72 34.34
N GLU A 179 -7.79 -17.84 34.32
CA GLU A 179 -7.70 -18.83 33.24
C GLU A 179 -8.32 -18.21 31.99
N MET A 180 -7.46 -17.83 31.03
CA MET A 180 -7.86 -17.19 29.79
C MET A 180 -7.43 -18.04 28.60
N LEU A 181 -8.37 -18.35 27.73
CA LEU A 181 -8.15 -19.04 26.47
C LEU A 181 -8.26 -18.03 25.32
N VAL A 182 -7.27 -18.01 24.43
CA VAL A 182 -7.26 -17.12 23.25
C VAL A 182 -7.53 -17.95 22.00
N ASN A 183 -8.66 -17.67 21.37
CA ASN A 183 -9.10 -18.29 20.14
C ASN A 183 -8.87 -17.32 18.97
N CYS A 184 -7.91 -17.65 18.11
CA CYS A 184 -7.65 -16.90 16.89
C CYS A 184 -8.65 -17.34 15.83
N LEU A 185 -9.70 -16.54 15.66
CA LEU A 185 -10.78 -16.83 14.72
C LEU A 185 -10.49 -16.22 13.34
N ALA A 186 -11.32 -16.61 12.38
CA ALA A 186 -11.28 -16.06 11.03
C ALA A 186 -11.76 -14.60 10.96
N ASP A 187 -12.61 -14.12 11.87
CA ASP A 187 -13.12 -12.73 11.87
C ASP A 187 -12.53 -11.85 12.98
N GLY A 188 -11.57 -12.36 13.74
CA GLY A 188 -10.91 -11.61 14.80
C GLY A 188 -10.31 -12.51 15.87
N VAL A 189 -10.18 -11.98 17.08
CA VAL A 189 -9.65 -12.70 18.23
C VAL A 189 -10.72 -12.78 19.31
N GLN A 190 -11.02 -13.99 19.76
CA GLN A 190 -11.92 -14.24 20.89
C GLN A 190 -11.10 -14.63 22.11
N VAL A 191 -11.39 -13.99 23.24
CA VAL A 191 -10.77 -14.29 24.53
C VAL A 191 -11.86 -14.84 25.44
N ASP A 192 -11.74 -16.11 25.82
CA ASP A 192 -12.63 -16.75 26.78
C ASP A 192 -11.98 -16.69 28.15
N ILE A 193 -12.64 -16.03 29.10
CA ILE A 193 -12.10 -15.78 30.44
C ILE A 193 -13.00 -16.44 31.46
N ASN A 194 -12.45 -17.33 32.28
CA ASN A 194 -13.12 -17.80 33.49
C ASN A 194 -12.94 -16.74 34.58
N ILE A 195 -14.03 -16.08 34.96
CA ILE A 195 -14.04 -15.01 35.96
C ILE A 195 -14.87 -15.46 37.16
N ASP A 196 -14.34 -15.21 38.36
CA ASP A 196 -15.05 -15.40 39.63
C ASP A 196 -16.47 -14.78 39.55
N PRO A 197 -17.54 -15.52 39.89
CA PRO A 197 -18.92 -15.04 39.91
C PRO A 197 -19.15 -13.75 40.72
N ALA A 198 -18.27 -13.45 41.69
CA ALA A 198 -18.31 -12.22 42.48
C ALA A 198 -17.67 -11.00 41.77
N PHE A 199 -17.14 -11.16 40.55
CA PHE A 199 -16.48 -10.07 39.82
C PHE A 199 -17.50 -9.08 39.24
N ASN A 200 -17.51 -7.89 39.81
CA ASN A 200 -18.22 -6.73 39.27
C ASN A 200 -17.21 -5.78 38.65
N GLY A 201 -17.22 -5.63 37.33
CA GLY A 201 -16.15 -4.92 36.64
C GLY A 201 -16.42 -4.63 35.19
N VAL A 202 -15.41 -4.13 34.49
CA VAL A 202 -15.46 -3.79 33.07
C VAL A 202 -14.21 -4.33 32.40
N MET A 203 -14.42 -4.95 31.24
CA MET A 203 -13.37 -5.38 30.34
C MET A 203 -13.39 -4.53 29.07
N TYR A 204 -12.24 -4.10 28.57
CA TYR A 204 -12.16 -3.30 27.34
C TYR A 204 -10.79 -3.35 26.68
N VAL A 205 -10.73 -3.00 25.40
CA VAL A 205 -9.45 -2.85 24.69
C VAL A 205 -8.81 -1.49 25.03
N LYS A 206 -7.51 -1.49 25.37
CA LYS A 206 -6.76 -0.27 25.72
C LYS A 206 -6.90 0.79 24.61
N GLY A 207 -7.31 2.00 24.98
CA GLY A 207 -7.58 3.10 24.03
C GLY A 207 -9.03 3.17 23.53
N TYR A 208 -9.83 2.12 23.75
CA TYR A 208 -11.21 2.02 23.24
C TYR A 208 -12.25 1.85 24.36
N SER A 209 -11.94 2.33 25.58
CA SER A 209 -12.81 2.21 26.76
C SER A 209 -14.18 2.89 26.64
N LYS A 210 -14.34 3.81 25.68
CA LYS A 210 -15.60 4.51 25.41
C LYS A 210 -16.46 3.80 24.36
N ASN A 211 -15.89 2.91 23.57
CA ASN A 211 -16.61 2.23 22.50
C ASN A 211 -17.33 1.00 23.07
N GLU A 212 -18.65 0.93 22.90
CA GLU A 212 -19.49 -0.16 23.42
C GLU A 212 -19.19 -1.51 22.74
N GLU A 213 -18.68 -1.51 21.51
CA GLU A 213 -18.24 -2.75 20.83
C GLU A 213 -16.93 -3.29 21.41
N CYS A 214 -16.10 -2.41 21.98
CA CYS A 214 -14.78 -2.73 22.51
C CYS A 214 -14.76 -2.79 24.04
N ARG A 215 -15.93 -2.75 24.67
CA ARG A 215 -16.12 -2.69 26.12
C ARG A 215 -17.28 -3.58 26.55
N ARG A 216 -17.02 -4.45 27.52
CA ARG A 216 -18.03 -5.30 28.15
C ARG A 216 -18.10 -5.02 29.66
N VAL A 217 -19.30 -4.73 30.15
CA VAL A 217 -19.57 -4.55 31.60
C VAL A 217 -20.00 -5.89 32.17
N MET A 218 -19.29 -6.38 33.19
CA MET A 218 -19.65 -7.60 33.92
C MET A 218 -20.52 -7.23 35.11
N ARG A 219 -21.70 -7.86 35.19
CA ARG A 219 -22.59 -7.78 36.35
C ARG A 219 -22.61 -9.15 37.02
N PRO A 220 -22.64 -9.20 38.36
CA PRO A 220 -22.84 -10.45 39.07
C PRO A 220 -24.30 -10.88 38.85
N ASP A 221 -24.54 -11.77 37.89
CA ASP A 221 -25.81 -12.46 37.78
C ASP A 221 -25.63 -13.88 37.22
N VAL A 222 -26.52 -14.76 37.69
CA VAL A 222 -26.41 -16.22 37.78
C VAL A 222 -26.56 -16.87 36.40
N ASP A 223 -25.45 -17.19 35.73
CA ASP A 223 -25.16 -18.48 35.07
C ASP A 223 -24.01 -18.37 34.05
N THR A 224 -23.06 -19.31 34.22
CA THR A 224 -21.95 -19.74 33.35
C THR A 224 -20.53 -19.12 33.52
N GLU A 225 -19.59 -20.07 33.59
CA GLU A 225 -18.20 -20.03 34.08
C GLU A 225 -17.16 -19.50 33.07
N THR A 226 -17.58 -18.95 31.93
CA THR A 226 -16.63 -18.43 30.92
C THR A 226 -17.27 -17.30 30.11
N ILE A 227 -16.58 -16.18 30.00
CA ILE A 227 -17.03 -15.02 29.23
C ILE A 227 -16.23 -14.92 27.95
N ASP A 228 -16.91 -14.93 26.81
CA ASP A 228 -16.35 -14.69 25.50
C ASP A 228 -16.26 -13.17 25.20
N PHE A 229 -15.07 -12.70 24.87
CA PHE A 229 -14.82 -11.34 24.43
C PHE A 229 -14.15 -11.33 23.07
N LYS A 230 -14.94 -10.96 22.07
CA LYS A 230 -14.53 -11.00 20.67
C LYS A 230 -14.16 -9.62 20.15
N VAL A 231 -12.95 -9.49 19.62
CA VAL A 231 -12.44 -8.29 18.96
C VAL A 231 -12.27 -8.59 17.47
N LYS A 232 -13.04 -7.92 16.61
CA LYS A 232 -13.01 -8.13 15.16
C LYS A 232 -11.80 -7.43 14.52
N PHE A 233 -11.36 -7.90 13.35
CA PHE A 233 -10.37 -7.18 12.55
C PHE A 233 -10.83 -5.76 12.19
N ASN A 234 -9.89 -4.83 12.09
CA ASN A 234 -10.13 -3.40 11.82
C ASN A 234 -11.03 -2.69 12.85
N THR A 235 -11.27 -3.30 14.00
CA THR A 235 -12.02 -2.69 15.11
C THR A 235 -11.15 -2.64 16.36
N CYS A 236 -11.51 -1.76 17.31
CA CYS A 236 -10.89 -1.67 18.64
C CYS A 236 -9.36 -1.51 18.66
N GLY A 237 -8.74 -1.02 17.58
CA GLY A 237 -7.29 -0.84 17.49
C GLY A 237 -6.50 -2.15 17.53
N LEU A 238 -7.11 -3.25 17.10
CA LEU A 238 -6.39 -4.49 16.83
C LEU A 238 -5.38 -4.24 15.70
N VAL A 239 -4.10 -4.24 16.05
CA VAL A 239 -3.01 -4.02 15.10
C VAL A 239 -2.68 -5.34 14.43
N HIS A 240 -2.70 -5.37 13.10
CA HIS A 240 -2.36 -6.53 12.29
C HIS A 240 -1.17 -6.19 11.39
N GLU A 241 -0.05 -6.90 11.55
CA GLU A 241 1.18 -6.67 10.79
C GLU A 241 1.92 -8.01 10.59
N ASN A 242 2.31 -8.35 9.35
CA ASN A 242 3.08 -9.57 9.01
C ASN A 242 2.46 -10.88 9.55
N GLY A 243 1.15 -11.07 9.40
CA GLY A 243 0.45 -12.24 9.95
C GLY A 243 0.31 -12.21 11.48
N LEU A 244 0.68 -11.12 12.15
CA LEU A 244 0.56 -10.99 13.60
C LEU A 244 -0.58 -10.03 13.97
N ALA A 245 -1.62 -10.53 14.63
CA ALA A 245 -2.64 -9.69 15.27
C ALA A 245 -2.34 -9.49 16.75
N ARG A 246 -2.37 -8.25 17.24
CA ARG A 246 -2.14 -7.93 18.66
C ARG A 246 -3.05 -6.82 19.20
N PHE A 247 -3.46 -6.95 20.46
CA PHE A 247 -4.13 -5.89 21.21
C PHE A 247 -3.90 -6.04 22.72
N ILE A 248 -4.27 -5.03 23.49
CA ILE A 248 -4.16 -5.04 24.96
C ILE A 248 -5.56 -5.06 25.57
N LEU A 249 -5.88 -6.15 26.27
CA LEU A 249 -7.14 -6.33 26.98
C LEU A 249 -7.01 -5.85 28.43
N VAL A 250 -7.88 -4.96 28.88
CA VAL A 250 -7.86 -4.41 30.24
C VAL A 250 -9.05 -4.94 31.04
N LEU A 251 -8.79 -5.57 32.19
CA LEU A 251 -9.80 -6.01 33.16
C LEU A 251 -9.78 -5.08 34.37
N GLN A 252 -10.93 -4.48 34.68
CA GLN A 252 -11.06 -3.46 35.72
C GLN A 252 -12.15 -3.85 36.73
N LYS A 253 -11.79 -4.01 38.01
CA LYS A 253 -12.71 -4.37 39.12
C LYS A 253 -13.71 -3.30 39.54
N HIS A 254 -13.74 -2.14 38.89
CA HIS A 254 -14.72 -1.09 39.20
C HIS A 254 -15.30 -0.53 37.91
N PRO A 255 -16.63 -0.48 37.74
CA PRO A 255 -17.28 -0.15 36.47
C PRO A 255 -17.08 1.30 36.01
N LYS A 256 -16.59 2.18 36.89
CA LYS A 256 -16.41 3.63 36.63
C LYS A 256 -15.03 4.21 36.94
N LEU A 257 -14.16 3.47 37.67
CA LEU A 257 -12.91 4.03 38.20
C LEU A 257 -11.74 3.10 37.87
N VAL A 258 -10.71 3.62 37.20
CA VAL A 258 -9.46 2.90 37.01
C VAL A 258 -8.72 2.90 38.34
N THR A 259 -8.41 1.72 38.85
CA THR A 259 -7.69 1.57 40.12
C THR A 259 -6.37 0.85 39.88
N TYR A 260 -5.46 0.92 40.85
CA TYR A 260 -4.21 0.16 40.85
C TYR A 260 -4.41 -1.37 40.79
N LYS A 261 -5.65 -1.85 40.95
CA LYS A 261 -6.06 -3.25 40.83
C LYS A 261 -6.52 -3.63 39.41
N ALA A 262 -6.41 -2.74 38.42
CA ALA A 262 -6.71 -3.06 37.03
C ALA A 262 -5.57 -3.90 36.41
N GLN A 263 -5.93 -4.90 35.61
CA GLN A 263 -5.00 -5.81 34.94
C GLN A 263 -5.03 -5.54 33.43
N ALA A 264 -3.88 -5.65 32.77
CA ALA A 264 -3.76 -5.51 31.33
C ALA A 264 -3.02 -6.72 30.75
N TYR A 265 -3.59 -7.31 29.70
CA TYR A 265 -3.09 -8.52 29.05
C TYR A 265 -2.75 -8.23 27.61
N HIS A 266 -1.56 -8.67 27.19
CA HIS A 266 -1.13 -8.60 25.80
C HIS A 266 -1.64 -9.84 25.06
N VAL A 267 -2.65 -9.66 24.22
CA VAL A 267 -3.23 -10.73 23.41
C VAL A 267 -2.56 -10.71 22.04
N LYS A 268 -2.09 -11.88 21.58
CA LYS A 268 -1.35 -12.06 20.34
C LYS A 268 -1.87 -13.29 19.59
N CYS A 269 -2.17 -13.14 18.31
CA CYS A 269 -2.51 -14.22 17.38
C CYS A 269 -1.55 -14.18 16.20
N THR A 270 -1.03 -15.34 15.84
CA THR A 270 -0.17 -15.52 14.66
C THR A 270 -1.01 -16.14 13.55
N TYR A 271 -0.93 -15.70 12.32
CA TYR A 271 -1.65 -16.26 11.18
C TYR A 271 -0.58 -16.71 10.20
N ASN A 272 -0.53 -18.01 9.93
CA ASN A 272 0.58 -18.61 9.20
C ASN A 272 0.32 -18.49 7.69
N THR A 273 1.13 -17.70 6.99
CA THR A 273 1.04 -17.48 5.54
C THR A 273 2.03 -18.30 4.73
N GLY A 274 2.94 -19.03 5.40
CA GLY A 274 3.97 -19.82 4.76
C GLY A 274 3.45 -21.10 4.10
N GLU A 275 4.10 -21.47 3.00
CA GLU A 275 3.94 -22.73 2.28
C GLU A 275 4.23 -23.92 3.22
N LYS A 276 3.19 -24.69 3.57
CA LYS A 276 3.36 -25.94 4.31
C LYS A 276 3.21 -27.07 3.29
N THR A 277 4.32 -27.55 2.75
CA THR A 277 4.34 -28.88 2.12
C THR A 277 3.89 -29.88 3.18
N ILE A 278 2.72 -30.50 2.98
CA ILE A 278 2.18 -31.50 3.90
C ILE A 278 3.04 -32.76 3.79
N THR A 279 4.15 -32.82 4.53
CA THR A 279 4.72 -34.10 4.93
C THR A 279 4.05 -34.48 6.24
N ILE A 280 3.10 -35.41 6.14
CA ILE A 280 2.50 -36.08 7.29
C ILE A 280 3.64 -36.83 8.00
N GLY A 281 4.12 -36.23 9.08
CA GLY A 281 5.07 -36.82 10.00
C GLY A 281 4.69 -36.36 11.40
N PHE A 282 3.91 -37.19 12.10
CA PHE A 282 3.72 -37.04 13.53
C PHE A 282 5.07 -37.29 14.23
N ASN A 283 5.52 -36.34 15.05
CA ASN A 283 6.19 -36.66 16.30
C ASN A 283 5.88 -35.59 17.36
N VAL A 284 5.51 -36.06 18.54
CA VAL A 284 5.13 -35.27 19.71
C VAL A 284 6.39 -34.93 20.50
N SER A 285 6.68 -33.64 20.69
CA SER A 285 7.26 -33.09 21.94
C SER A 285 7.81 -31.68 21.72
N MET A 286 7.13 -30.65 22.23
CA MET A 286 7.78 -29.52 22.88
C MET A 286 6.87 -28.97 23.96
N LEU A 287 7.28 -29.20 25.21
CA LEU A 287 6.80 -28.49 26.39
C LEU A 287 7.00 -26.99 26.18
N THR A 288 5.92 -26.20 26.18
CA THR A 288 6.02 -24.74 26.19
C THR A 288 6.16 -24.23 27.62
N THR A 289 7.31 -23.63 27.90
CA THR A 289 7.54 -22.70 29.00
C THR A 289 6.53 -21.54 28.91
N ALA A 290 6.02 -21.09 30.04
CA ALA A 290 4.97 -20.09 30.17
C ALA A 290 5.29 -18.77 29.44
N GLY A 291 4.31 -18.19 28.73
CA GLY A 291 4.33 -16.74 28.45
C GLY A 291 3.67 -16.22 27.17
N THR A 292 3.47 -17.03 26.13
CA THR A 292 2.81 -16.56 24.89
C THR A 292 1.90 -17.62 24.30
N ILE A 293 0.59 -17.35 24.30
CA ILE A 293 -0.43 -18.18 23.64
C ILE A 293 -0.51 -17.69 22.19
N ALA A 294 0.28 -18.29 21.30
CA ALA A 294 0.21 -18.01 19.86
C ALA A 294 -0.56 -19.16 19.18
N ASN A 295 -1.81 -18.91 18.81
CA ASN A 295 -2.60 -19.83 17.99
C ASN A 295 -2.54 -19.38 16.52
N THR A 296 -2.55 -20.35 15.59
CA THR A 296 -2.54 -20.11 14.13
C THR A 296 -3.94 -20.08 13.55
N GLY A 297 -4.27 -19.05 12.77
CA GLY A 297 -5.56 -19.00 12.05
C GLY A 297 -5.63 -19.96 10.85
N PRO A 298 -6.84 -20.23 10.32
CA PRO A 298 -7.06 -21.20 9.26
C PRO A 298 -6.41 -20.76 7.93
N PRO A 299 -5.84 -21.70 7.15
CA PRO A 299 -5.26 -21.39 5.84
C PRO A 299 -6.36 -21.01 4.82
N PRO A 300 -6.08 -20.10 3.86
CA PRO A 300 -7.03 -19.75 2.81
C PRO A 300 -7.31 -20.93 1.88
N THR A 301 -8.58 -21.11 1.51
CA THR A 301 -9.04 -22.06 0.49
C THR A 301 -9.78 -21.31 -0.61
N CYS A 302 -9.47 -21.58 -1.87
CA CYS A 302 -10.12 -20.92 -3.01
C CYS A 302 -11.04 -21.90 -3.74
N LEU A 303 -12.27 -21.46 -4.01
CA LEU A 303 -13.29 -22.23 -4.72
C LEU A 303 -13.65 -21.48 -6.00
N MET A 304 -13.59 -22.17 -7.15
CA MET A 304 -13.95 -21.62 -8.45
C MET A 304 -15.12 -22.40 -9.05
N LYS A 305 -16.15 -21.71 -9.52
CA LYS A 305 -17.36 -22.31 -10.11
C LYS A 305 -17.83 -21.55 -11.34
N ILE A 306 -18.23 -22.30 -12.37
CA ILE A 306 -19.00 -21.75 -13.50
C ILE A 306 -20.47 -21.74 -13.10
N THR A 307 -21.15 -20.65 -13.40
CA THR A 307 -22.53 -20.42 -12.97
C THR A 307 -23.29 -19.66 -14.04
N ASP A 308 -24.61 -19.76 -14.01
CA ASP A 308 -25.48 -18.89 -14.79
C ASP A 308 -25.58 -17.48 -14.14
N PRO A 309 -26.29 -16.53 -14.76
CA PRO A 309 -26.49 -15.21 -14.18
C PRO A 309 -27.20 -15.24 -12.81
N ASP A 310 -28.07 -16.22 -12.58
CA ASP A 310 -28.84 -16.38 -11.35
C ASP A 310 -28.00 -16.95 -10.18
N GLY A 311 -26.82 -17.50 -10.45
CA GLY A 311 -25.90 -18.01 -9.43
C GLY A 311 -25.80 -19.53 -9.37
N ASP A 312 -26.59 -20.24 -10.17
CA ASP A 312 -26.68 -21.69 -10.12
C ASP A 312 -25.54 -22.34 -10.91
N SER A 313 -24.99 -23.42 -10.35
CA SER A 313 -23.91 -24.17 -11.00
C SER A 313 -24.46 -24.98 -12.16
N ILE A 314 -23.90 -24.77 -13.35
CA ILE A 314 -24.31 -25.45 -14.57
C ILE A 314 -23.24 -26.45 -15.04
N ASN A 315 -23.69 -27.47 -15.78
CA ASN A 315 -22.83 -28.48 -16.42
C ASN A 315 -22.98 -28.52 -17.94
N LYS A 316 -23.92 -27.74 -18.50
CA LYS A 316 -24.23 -27.68 -19.93
C LYS A 316 -24.59 -26.25 -20.32
N ALA A 317 -24.15 -25.81 -21.49
CA ALA A 317 -24.48 -24.51 -22.07
C ALA A 317 -24.62 -24.61 -23.59
N GLU A 318 -25.35 -23.68 -24.21
CA GLU A 318 -25.32 -23.44 -25.65
C GLU A 318 -24.26 -22.40 -25.99
N ILE A 319 -23.69 -22.48 -27.19
CA ILE A 319 -22.71 -21.49 -27.64
C ILE A 319 -23.37 -20.10 -27.67
N GLY A 320 -22.70 -19.13 -27.05
CA GLY A 320 -23.19 -17.76 -26.91
C GLY A 320 -23.99 -17.49 -25.63
N ASP A 321 -24.29 -18.51 -24.82
CA ASP A 321 -24.91 -18.31 -23.51
C ASP A 321 -24.04 -17.42 -22.62
N LEU A 322 -24.66 -16.51 -21.88
CA LEU A 322 -23.96 -15.62 -20.95
C LEU A 322 -23.76 -16.33 -19.61
N LEU A 323 -22.51 -16.60 -19.25
CA LEU A 323 -22.13 -17.32 -18.05
C LEU A 323 -21.23 -16.48 -17.16
N MET A 324 -21.09 -16.89 -15.90
CA MET A 324 -20.25 -16.24 -14.91
C MET A 324 -19.27 -17.23 -14.29
N LEU A 325 -18.00 -16.85 -14.26
CA LEU A 325 -16.96 -17.54 -13.49
C LEU A 325 -16.84 -16.86 -12.13
N ARG A 326 -17.23 -17.57 -11.07
CA ARG A 326 -17.23 -17.07 -9.69
C ARG A 326 -16.08 -17.69 -8.90
N ILE A 327 -15.23 -16.85 -8.30
CA ILE A 327 -14.14 -17.26 -7.41
C ILE A 327 -14.42 -16.72 -6.01
N GLN A 328 -14.41 -17.61 -5.04
CA GLN A 328 -14.58 -17.29 -3.62
C GLN A 328 -13.36 -17.75 -2.85
N VAL A 329 -12.78 -16.85 -2.07
CA VAL A 329 -11.71 -17.18 -1.11
C VAL A 329 -12.31 -17.30 0.27
N GLU A 330 -12.09 -18.43 0.91
CA GLU A 330 -12.55 -18.70 2.27
C GLU A 330 -11.38 -18.76 3.26
N PRO A 331 -11.57 -18.22 4.47
CA PRO A 331 -12.74 -17.44 4.90
C PRO A 331 -12.68 -15.97 4.39
N SER A 332 -13.79 -15.49 3.82
CA SER A 332 -13.90 -14.23 3.04
C SER A 332 -13.85 -12.94 3.88
N ASN A 333 -13.79 -13.09 5.19
CA ASN A 333 -13.65 -12.01 6.17
C ASN A 333 -12.20 -11.58 6.40
N ILE A 334 -11.23 -12.46 6.13
CA ILE A 334 -9.79 -12.16 6.24
C ILE A 334 -9.07 -12.19 4.91
N TYR A 335 -9.55 -13.00 3.97
CA TYR A 335 -8.88 -13.17 2.69
C TYR A 335 -9.74 -12.68 1.55
N GLY A 336 -9.11 -11.91 0.66
CA GLY A 336 -9.59 -11.59 -0.67
C GLY A 336 -8.84 -12.42 -1.70
N GLY A 337 -9.43 -12.57 -2.88
CA GLY A 337 -8.79 -13.25 -4.01
C GLY A 337 -8.68 -12.32 -5.19
N TYR A 338 -7.61 -12.50 -5.95
CA TYR A 338 -7.39 -11.86 -7.23
C TYR A 338 -6.88 -12.91 -8.21
N ALA A 339 -7.57 -13.07 -9.34
CA ALA A 339 -7.29 -14.09 -10.34
C ALA A 339 -6.43 -13.53 -11.47
N ARG A 340 -5.37 -14.28 -11.82
CA ARG A 340 -4.45 -14.00 -12.94
C ARG A 340 -4.08 -15.29 -13.65
N ASN A 341 -3.51 -15.18 -14.84
CA ASN A 341 -3.10 -16.32 -15.66
C ASN A 341 -4.21 -17.37 -15.80
N CYS A 342 -5.42 -16.93 -16.15
CA CYS A 342 -6.53 -17.86 -16.35
C CYS A 342 -6.48 -18.47 -17.74
N ILE A 343 -6.59 -19.79 -17.80
CA ILE A 343 -6.54 -20.58 -19.03
C ILE A 343 -7.82 -21.41 -19.13
N ALA A 344 -8.48 -21.32 -20.28
CA ALA A 344 -9.54 -22.23 -20.67
C ALA A 344 -8.91 -23.50 -21.24
N LEU A 345 -9.29 -24.66 -20.71
CA LEU A 345 -8.72 -25.97 -21.05
C LEU A 345 -9.82 -26.92 -21.54
N THR A 346 -9.48 -27.78 -22.50
CA THR A 346 -10.34 -28.93 -22.82
C THR A 346 -10.18 -30.06 -21.80
N ALA A 347 -11.11 -31.02 -21.82
CA ALA A 347 -11.03 -32.22 -21.00
C ALA A 347 -9.98 -33.25 -21.49
N ASN A 348 -9.45 -33.13 -22.73
CA ASN A 348 -8.53 -34.08 -23.33
C ASN A 348 -7.13 -33.48 -23.50
N THR A 349 -6.08 -34.22 -23.16
CA THR A 349 -4.69 -33.72 -23.05
C THR A 349 -3.82 -33.85 -24.31
N ASP A 350 -4.31 -34.47 -25.40
CA ASP A 350 -3.44 -34.95 -26.49
C ASP A 350 -3.39 -34.03 -27.74
N GLY A 351 -3.17 -32.73 -27.58
CA GLY A 351 -3.11 -31.80 -28.73
C GLY A 351 -2.60 -30.39 -28.41
N THR A 352 -2.05 -29.73 -29.43
CA THR A 352 -1.45 -28.38 -29.36
C THR A 352 -2.48 -27.24 -29.28
N ASP A 353 -3.77 -27.52 -29.48
CA ASP A 353 -4.86 -26.52 -29.54
C ASP A 353 -5.91 -26.74 -28.42
N ASN A 354 -5.46 -27.16 -27.24
CA ASN A 354 -6.33 -27.57 -26.13
C ASN A 354 -6.48 -26.52 -25.03
N GLU A 355 -5.79 -25.38 -25.17
CA GLU A 355 -5.74 -24.33 -24.17
C GLU A 355 -5.87 -22.94 -24.80
N HIS A 356 -6.48 -22.02 -24.08
CA HIS A 356 -6.60 -20.61 -24.49
C HIS A 356 -6.48 -19.71 -23.27
N LEU A 357 -5.52 -18.79 -23.29
CA LEU A 357 -5.31 -17.80 -22.24
C LEU A 357 -6.43 -16.76 -22.26
N VAL A 358 -7.27 -16.74 -21.22
CA VAL A 358 -8.39 -15.79 -21.10
C VAL A 358 -8.06 -14.56 -20.27
N THR A 359 -7.13 -14.68 -19.32
CA THR A 359 -6.54 -13.50 -18.65
C THR A 359 -5.03 -13.58 -18.56
N ASP A 360 -4.39 -12.42 -18.64
CA ASP A 360 -2.94 -12.31 -18.59
C ASP A 360 -2.36 -12.40 -17.17
N GLU A 361 -1.05 -12.15 -17.05
CA GLU A 361 -0.32 -12.15 -15.78
C GLU A 361 -0.83 -11.08 -14.80
N HIS A 362 -1.41 -10.00 -15.32
CA HIS A 362 -2.00 -8.92 -14.55
C HIS A 362 -3.52 -9.07 -14.45
N GLY A 363 -4.07 -10.26 -14.69
CA GLY A 363 -5.49 -10.55 -14.51
C GLY A 363 -6.41 -9.74 -15.41
N CYS A 364 -5.90 -9.10 -16.46
CA CYS A 364 -6.69 -8.40 -17.47
C CYS A 364 -7.15 -9.40 -18.53
N ALA A 365 -8.37 -9.23 -19.03
CA ALA A 365 -8.90 -10.06 -20.09
C ALA A 365 -8.08 -9.90 -21.38
N THR A 366 -7.70 -11.04 -21.99
CA THR A 366 -6.99 -11.06 -23.28
C THR A 366 -7.92 -10.70 -24.44
N ASP A 367 -9.17 -11.13 -24.36
CA ASP A 367 -10.25 -10.77 -25.28
C ASP A 367 -11.55 -10.45 -24.50
N PRO A 368 -11.80 -9.15 -24.21
CA PRO A 368 -13.00 -8.69 -23.50
C PRO A 368 -14.34 -9.04 -24.16
N SER A 369 -14.33 -9.44 -25.44
CA SER A 369 -15.55 -9.84 -26.15
C SER A 369 -15.96 -11.29 -25.87
N ILE A 370 -15.00 -12.13 -25.47
CA ILE A 370 -15.21 -13.54 -25.13
C ILE A 370 -15.27 -13.70 -23.61
N PHE A 371 -14.32 -13.10 -22.91
CA PHE A 371 -14.16 -13.16 -21.46
C PHE A 371 -14.04 -11.74 -20.92
N GLY A 372 -15.02 -11.31 -20.16
CA GLY A 372 -15.07 -9.97 -19.60
C GLY A 372 -14.01 -9.74 -18.53
N GLU A 373 -13.75 -8.47 -18.27
CA GLU A 373 -12.92 -8.08 -17.13
C GLU A 373 -13.56 -8.56 -15.84
N TRP A 374 -12.70 -8.85 -14.88
CA TRP A 374 -13.18 -9.33 -13.63
C TRP A 374 -13.71 -8.20 -12.73
N GLU A 375 -14.81 -8.48 -12.03
CA GLU A 375 -15.52 -7.55 -11.15
C GLU A 375 -15.77 -8.18 -9.78
N LEU A 376 -16.01 -7.35 -8.77
CA LEU A 376 -16.45 -7.81 -7.46
C LEU A 376 -17.97 -7.81 -7.41
N ASP A 377 -18.54 -8.84 -6.77
CA ASP A 377 -19.95 -8.88 -6.39
C ASP A 377 -20.33 -7.70 -5.46
N GLU A 378 -21.63 -7.44 -5.29
CA GLU A 378 -22.19 -6.36 -4.47
C GLU A 378 -21.60 -6.33 -3.05
N ASP A 379 -21.35 -7.51 -2.49
CA ASP A 379 -20.76 -7.72 -1.17
C ASP A 379 -19.23 -7.50 -1.10
N GLY A 380 -18.55 -7.42 -2.24
CA GLY A 380 -17.10 -7.29 -2.35
C GLY A 380 -16.33 -8.54 -1.90
N LYS A 381 -16.97 -9.71 -1.86
CA LYS A 381 -16.41 -10.98 -1.35
C LYS A 381 -16.14 -12.00 -2.45
N ILE A 382 -16.89 -11.94 -3.55
CA ILE A 382 -16.84 -12.90 -4.65
C ILE A 382 -16.30 -12.18 -5.88
N LEU A 383 -15.30 -12.80 -6.50
CA LEU A 383 -14.73 -12.41 -7.77
C LEU A 383 -15.60 -12.97 -8.89
N VAL A 384 -16.03 -12.15 -9.83
CA VAL A 384 -16.93 -12.55 -10.92
C VAL A 384 -16.36 -12.08 -12.25
N ALA A 385 -16.20 -12.98 -13.21
CA ALA A 385 -15.98 -12.62 -14.61
C ALA A 385 -17.13 -13.14 -15.47
N ILE A 386 -17.66 -12.29 -16.33
CA ILE A 386 -18.75 -12.62 -17.24
C ILE A 386 -18.12 -13.10 -18.55
N PHE A 387 -18.58 -14.20 -19.12
CA PHE A 387 -18.08 -14.70 -20.40
C PHE A 387 -19.20 -15.29 -21.25
N SER A 388 -19.03 -15.25 -22.58
CA SER A 388 -19.93 -15.93 -23.52
C SER A 388 -19.45 -17.36 -23.74
N ALA A 389 -20.34 -18.34 -23.58
CA ALA A 389 -20.01 -19.75 -23.74
C ALA A 389 -19.43 -20.03 -25.14
N PHE A 390 -18.22 -20.56 -25.19
CA PHE A 390 -17.51 -20.93 -26.41
C PHE A 390 -17.10 -22.40 -26.36
N LYS A 391 -16.62 -22.97 -27.48
CA LYS A 391 -16.10 -24.35 -27.53
C LYS A 391 -14.81 -24.45 -28.33
N PHE A 392 -13.93 -25.38 -27.95
CA PHE A 392 -12.78 -25.72 -28.78
C PHE A 392 -13.23 -26.58 -29.98
N PRO A 393 -12.58 -26.47 -31.15
CA PRO A 393 -12.90 -27.34 -32.29
C PRO A 393 -12.75 -28.84 -31.97
N ALA A 394 -11.79 -29.18 -31.11
CA ALA A 394 -11.45 -30.56 -30.75
C ALA A 394 -12.28 -31.14 -29.59
N SER A 395 -12.99 -30.31 -28.80
CA SER A 395 -13.72 -30.77 -27.62
C SER A 395 -14.92 -29.87 -27.33
N ASN A 396 -16.05 -30.50 -27.01
CA ASN A 396 -17.25 -29.82 -26.51
C ASN A 396 -17.21 -29.60 -24.99
N SER A 397 -16.20 -30.11 -24.28
CA SER A 397 -16.05 -29.94 -22.83
C SER A 397 -14.93 -28.95 -22.51
N ILE A 398 -15.25 -27.93 -21.72
CA ILE A 398 -14.36 -26.85 -21.28
C ILE A 398 -14.36 -26.72 -19.77
N ARG A 399 -13.20 -26.40 -19.20
CA ARG A 399 -13.02 -25.95 -17.82
C ARG A 399 -12.04 -24.79 -17.78
N PHE A 400 -12.02 -24.05 -16.68
CA PHE A 400 -11.04 -22.98 -16.44
C PHE A 400 -10.07 -23.39 -15.35
N GLN A 401 -8.83 -22.93 -15.49
CA GLN A 401 -7.76 -23.03 -14.51
C GLN A 401 -7.16 -21.64 -14.31
N CYS A 402 -7.01 -21.20 -13.07
CA CYS A 402 -6.52 -19.86 -12.75
C CYS A 402 -5.53 -19.90 -11.60
N ASN A 403 -4.59 -18.95 -11.58
CA ASN A 403 -3.79 -18.66 -10.39
C ASN A 403 -4.49 -17.57 -9.58
N VAL A 404 -4.90 -17.91 -8.36
CA VAL A 404 -5.51 -16.96 -7.43
C VAL A 404 -4.47 -16.51 -6.44
N ARG A 405 -4.12 -15.22 -6.50
CA ARG A 405 -3.31 -14.55 -5.49
C ARG A 405 -4.22 -14.18 -4.32
N VAL A 406 -3.85 -14.65 -3.13
CA VAL A 406 -4.61 -14.35 -1.92
C VAL A 406 -4.10 -13.04 -1.32
N CYS A 407 -5.02 -12.12 -1.07
CA CYS A 407 -4.77 -10.85 -0.38
C CYS A 407 -5.34 -10.92 1.04
N PHE A 408 -4.72 -10.23 1.99
CA PHE A 408 -5.34 -9.97 3.27
C PHE A 408 -6.34 -8.82 3.14
N GLY A 409 -7.60 -9.04 3.48
CA GLY A 409 -8.68 -8.08 3.25
C GLY A 409 -9.06 -7.99 1.76
N ARG A 410 -9.16 -6.77 1.22
CA ARG A 410 -9.54 -6.55 -0.19
C ARG A 410 -8.30 -6.41 -1.06
N CYS A 411 -8.30 -7.06 -2.22
CA CYS A 411 -7.25 -6.87 -3.22
C CYS A 411 -7.37 -5.48 -3.87
N HIS A 412 -6.23 -4.89 -4.23
CA HIS A 412 -6.20 -3.63 -4.99
C HIS A 412 -6.69 -3.88 -6.43
N PRO A 413 -7.45 -2.94 -7.01
CA PRO A 413 -7.91 -3.06 -8.40
C PRO A 413 -6.73 -2.94 -9.37
N VAL A 414 -6.85 -3.60 -10.51
CA VAL A 414 -5.86 -3.52 -11.60
C VAL A 414 -6.42 -2.66 -12.71
N ASN A 415 -5.62 -1.73 -13.24
CA ASN A 415 -6.04 -0.86 -14.33
C ASN A 415 -5.82 -1.58 -15.67
N CYS A 416 -6.91 -2.06 -16.27
CA CYS A 416 -6.92 -2.68 -17.58
C CYS A 416 -7.46 -1.66 -18.60
N ASN A 417 -6.58 -1.08 -19.43
CA ASN A 417 -6.94 -0.15 -20.51
C ASN A 417 -7.87 1.02 -20.11
N GLY A 418 -7.66 1.60 -18.92
CA GLY A 418 -8.43 2.76 -18.43
C GLY A 418 -9.74 2.40 -17.70
N TYR A 419 -9.97 1.10 -17.46
CA TYR A 419 -11.00 0.60 -16.56
C TYR A 419 -10.35 -0.14 -15.40
N ASP A 420 -10.78 0.15 -14.17
CA ASP A 420 -10.30 -0.57 -12.99
C ASP A 420 -11.02 -1.94 -12.93
N ALA A 421 -10.33 -3.02 -13.31
CA ALA A 421 -10.78 -4.37 -13.01
C ALA A 421 -10.86 -4.52 -11.49
N PHE A 422 -12.01 -5.00 -11.00
CA PHE A 422 -12.39 -5.04 -9.57
C PHE A 422 -12.58 -3.69 -8.87
N GLY A 423 -12.56 -2.57 -9.58
CA GLY A 423 -12.84 -1.23 -9.06
C GLY A 423 -14.27 -0.80 -9.33
N LYS A 424 -14.84 0.06 -8.46
CA LYS A 424 -16.14 0.69 -8.75
C LYS A 424 -15.98 1.60 -9.98
N ARG A 425 -16.88 1.47 -10.96
CA ARG A 425 -16.99 2.40 -12.10
C ARG A 425 -16.95 3.84 -11.61
N ARG A 426 -15.93 4.60 -12.02
CA ARG A 426 -15.86 6.04 -11.79
C ARG A 426 -17.04 6.67 -12.53
N ARG A 427 -18.07 7.11 -11.79
CA ARG A 427 -19.13 7.96 -12.36
C ARG A 427 -18.43 9.19 -12.91
N ARG A 428 -18.60 9.46 -14.20
CA ARG A 428 -18.06 10.66 -14.85
C ARG A 428 -18.87 11.86 -14.35
N ASP A 429 -18.49 12.40 -13.19
CA ASP A 429 -19.01 13.68 -12.72
C ASP A 429 -18.36 14.78 -13.55
N VAL A 430 -19.22 15.53 -14.24
CA VAL A 430 -18.87 16.74 -14.96
C VAL A 430 -18.60 17.84 -13.92
N ASN A 431 -17.41 18.44 -14.01
CA ASN A 431 -16.93 19.66 -13.33
C ASN A 431 -16.79 19.63 -11.80
N ASN A 432 -15.56 19.44 -11.32
CA ASN A 432 -14.77 20.52 -10.70
C ASN A 432 -13.37 20.00 -10.33
N ASP A 433 -12.37 20.81 -10.62
CA ASP A 433 -10.96 20.58 -10.30
C ASP A 433 -10.76 20.50 -8.78
N ALA A 434 -10.47 19.29 -8.32
CA ALA A 434 -9.79 19.04 -7.06
C ALA A 434 -8.92 17.78 -7.24
N GLU A 435 -7.67 17.99 -7.65
CA GLU A 435 -6.63 16.96 -7.59
C GLU A 435 -6.37 16.61 -6.12
N VAL A 436 -7.02 15.55 -5.64
CA VAL A 436 -6.63 14.89 -4.40
C VAL A 436 -5.48 13.95 -4.74
N LEU A 437 -4.27 14.36 -4.36
CA LEU A 437 -3.07 13.52 -4.32
C LEU A 437 -3.33 12.30 -3.41
N TYR A 438 -3.66 11.16 -4.01
CA TYR A 438 -3.52 9.87 -3.36
C TYR A 438 -2.07 9.42 -3.52
N GLN A 439 -1.32 9.42 -2.42
CA GLN A 439 0.00 8.79 -2.38
C GLN A 439 -0.18 7.27 -2.52
N PRO A 440 0.67 6.56 -3.27
CA PRO A 440 0.68 5.11 -3.23
C PRO A 440 1.26 4.67 -1.89
N GLU A 441 0.44 4.08 -1.03
CA GLU A 441 0.92 3.32 0.13
C GLU A 441 1.85 2.21 -0.38
N ALA A 442 3.02 2.11 0.25
CA ALA A 442 4.08 1.19 -0.13
C ALA A 442 3.56 -0.26 -0.15
N VAL A 443 3.71 -0.91 -1.31
CA VAL A 443 3.52 -2.35 -1.48
C VAL A 443 4.63 -3.05 -0.72
N TYR A 444 4.28 -3.68 0.41
CA TYR A 444 5.12 -4.68 1.04
C TYR A 444 4.84 -6.04 0.41
N ASP A 445 5.79 -6.50 -0.40
CA ASP A 445 5.82 -7.84 -0.99
C ASP A 445 6.16 -8.88 0.09
N GLY A 446 5.15 -9.31 0.84
CA GLY A 446 5.22 -10.53 1.64
C GLY A 446 4.99 -11.72 0.71
N GLN A 447 5.96 -12.65 0.67
CA GLN A 447 5.97 -13.89 -0.13
C GLN A 447 4.55 -14.42 -0.41
N LEU A 448 4.10 -14.20 -1.64
CA LEU A 448 2.70 -14.30 -2.03
C LEU A 448 2.33 -15.76 -2.26
N ARG A 449 1.30 -16.23 -1.56
CA ARG A 449 0.72 -17.54 -1.81
C ARG A 449 -0.22 -17.46 -3.01
N GLU A 450 0.22 -18.03 -4.13
CA GLU A 450 -0.66 -18.33 -5.26
C GLU A 450 -1.32 -19.70 -5.04
N ILE A 451 -2.63 -19.76 -5.26
CA ILE A 451 -3.41 -20.99 -5.20
C ILE A 451 -3.95 -21.24 -6.60
N GLU A 452 -3.50 -22.32 -7.21
CA GLU A 452 -4.06 -22.81 -8.46
C GLU A 452 -5.44 -23.42 -8.19
N VAL A 453 -6.46 -22.96 -8.90
CA VAL A 453 -7.83 -23.46 -8.79
C VAL A 453 -8.39 -23.84 -10.14
N GLN A 454 -9.26 -24.84 -10.14
CA GLN A 454 -9.94 -25.34 -11.33
C GLN A 454 -11.46 -25.31 -11.12
N SER A 455 -12.18 -24.96 -12.18
CA SER A 455 -13.64 -25.01 -12.20
C SER A 455 -14.14 -26.42 -12.52
N GLN A 456 -15.44 -26.66 -12.36
CA GLN A 456 -16.07 -27.80 -13.02
C GLN A 456 -15.99 -27.68 -14.54
N SER A 457 -16.12 -28.81 -15.25
CA SER A 457 -16.24 -28.83 -16.71
C SER A 457 -17.68 -28.62 -17.16
N ILE A 458 -17.89 -27.81 -18.20
CA ILE A 458 -19.19 -27.63 -18.86
C ILE A 458 -19.18 -28.21 -20.27
N PHE A 459 -20.29 -28.82 -20.68
CA PHE A 459 -20.50 -29.31 -22.04
C PHE A 459 -21.24 -28.27 -22.89
N THR A 460 -20.63 -27.85 -23.98
CA THR A 460 -21.14 -26.80 -24.87
C THR A 460 -21.73 -27.38 -26.14
N VAL A 461 -22.95 -26.96 -26.49
CA VAL A 461 -23.69 -27.47 -27.66
C VAL A 461 -23.80 -26.41 -28.74
N GLU A 462 -23.54 -26.80 -29.98
CA GLU A 462 -23.75 -25.96 -31.16
C GLU A 462 -25.16 -26.17 -31.71
N THR A 463 -26.04 -25.17 -31.57
CA THR A 463 -27.37 -25.16 -32.17
C THR A 463 -27.32 -24.50 -33.55
N ARG A 464 -27.04 -25.28 -34.61
CA ARG A 464 -27.15 -24.79 -35.99
C ARG A 464 -28.62 -24.72 -36.41
N THR A 465 -29.10 -23.51 -36.72
CA THR A 465 -30.31 -23.36 -37.56
C THR A 465 -29.91 -23.55 -39.02
N GLU A 466 -30.37 -24.65 -39.63
CA GLU A 466 -30.11 -24.93 -41.04
C GLU A 466 -30.74 -23.84 -41.93
N ARG A 467 -29.90 -22.96 -42.49
CA ARG A 467 -30.32 -22.07 -43.57
C ARG A 467 -30.28 -22.87 -44.88
N PHE A 468 -31.40 -23.50 -45.23
CA PHE A 468 -31.59 -24.03 -46.58
C PHE A 468 -31.57 -22.86 -47.57
N THR A 469 -30.49 -22.73 -48.35
CA THR A 469 -30.51 -21.94 -49.57
C THR A 469 -31.46 -22.62 -50.55
N ALA A 470 -32.58 -21.97 -50.86
CA ALA A 470 -33.53 -22.46 -51.85
C ALA A 470 -32.82 -22.75 -53.19
N PRO A 471 -33.14 -23.85 -53.88
CA PRO A 471 -32.53 -24.15 -55.17
C PRO A 471 -32.91 -23.06 -56.17
N GLN A 472 -31.90 -22.48 -56.83
CA GLN A 472 -32.14 -21.60 -57.96
C GLN A 472 -32.81 -22.43 -59.07
N GLY A 473 -34.10 -22.16 -59.29
CA GLY A 473 -34.88 -22.73 -60.37
C GLY A 473 -34.36 -22.25 -61.74
N LYS A 474 -34.37 -23.20 -62.68
CA LYS A 474 -33.97 -23.12 -64.09
C LYS A 474 -34.46 -21.89 -64.85
#